data_AF-A0A1Y2CWR5-F1
#
_entry.id   AF-A0A1Y2CWR5-F1
#
_cell.length_a   1.000
_cell.length_b   1.000
_cell.length_c   1.000
_cell.angle_alpha   90.00
_cell.angle_beta   90.00
_cell.angle_gamma   90.00
#
_symmetry.space_group_name_H-M   'P 1'
#
loop_
_entity.id
_entity.type
_entity.pdbx_description
1 polymer ?
#
loop_
_entity_poly.entity_id
_entity_poly.type
_entity_poly.pdbx_seq_one_letter_code
_entity_poly.pdbx_strand_id
1 'polypeptide(L)' 'KPFKCHSCEKAFGRSNDLKRHQLTHTPDEKPYSCRWCQKKFSRPDSVRKHEASVSEGRRVRCSGI' A
#
# COMPACT_ATOMS: atom_id res chain seq x y z
N LYS A 1 1.02 -0.75 -23.65
CA LYS A 1 0.30 -0.92 -22.37
C LYS A 1 -1.00 -0.11 -22.43
N PRO A 2 -2.16 -0.75 -22.60
CA PRO A 2 -3.41 -0.06 -22.92
C PRO A 2 -4.02 0.68 -21.71
N PHE A 3 -3.69 0.29 -20.49
CA PHE A 3 -4.25 0.87 -19.27
C PHE A 3 -3.36 1.99 -18.75
N LYS A 4 -3.70 3.25 -19.04
CA LYS A 4 -2.94 4.43 -18.58
C LYS A 4 -3.61 5.09 -17.38
N CYS A 5 -2.81 5.52 -16.41
CA CYS A 5 -3.26 6.37 -15.33
C CYS A 5 -3.37 7.81 -15.82
N HIS A 6 -4.52 8.45 -15.63
CA HIS A 6 -4.72 9.83 -16.07
C HIS A 6 -4.05 10.86 -15.15
N SER A 7 -3.77 10.49 -13.89
CA SER A 7 -3.19 11.40 -12.90
C SER A 7 -1.66 11.52 -12.99
N CYS A 8 -0.96 10.52 -13.54
CA CYS A 8 0.50 10.54 -13.65
C CYS A 8 1.03 9.85 -14.93
N GLU A 9 0.15 9.58 -15.89
CA GLU A 9 0.43 9.05 -17.23
C GLU A 9 1.14 7.69 -17.28
N LYS A 10 1.34 7.03 -16.15
CA LYS A 10 1.91 5.68 -16.08
C LYS A 10 1.03 4.66 -16.79
N ALA A 11 1.65 3.83 -17.62
CA ALA A 11 0.98 2.77 -18.35
C ALA A 11 1.19 1.39 -17.70
N PHE A 12 0.11 0.60 -17.65
CA PHE A 12 0.04 -0.74 -17.08
C PHE A 12 -0.40 -1.77 -18.13
N GLY A 13 0.10 -3.00 -18.00
CA GLY A 13 -0.22 -4.10 -18.93
C GLY A 13 -1.58 -4.73 -18.65
N ARG A 14 -2.12 -4.54 -17.45
CA ARG A 14 -3.38 -5.13 -17.00
C ARG A 14 -4.24 -4.11 -16.26
N SER A 15 -5.56 -4.25 -16.38
CA SER A 15 -6.56 -3.39 -15.73
C SER A 15 -6.44 -3.43 -14.20
N ASN A 16 -6.24 -4.62 -13.61
CA ASN A 16 -6.07 -4.78 -12.16
C ASN A 16 -4.84 -4.04 -11.61
N ASP A 17 -3.76 -3.98 -12.39
CA ASP A 17 -2.56 -3.23 -12.01
C ASP A 17 -2.81 -1.71 -12.04
N LEU A 18 -3.56 -1.20 -13.03
CA LEU A 18 -3.99 0.20 -13.08
C LEU A 18 -4.93 0.54 -11.90
N LYS A 19 -5.96 -0.27 -11.65
CA LYS A 19 -6.91 -0.05 -10.55
C LYS A 19 -6.20 -0.01 -9.19
N ARG A 20 -5.25 -0.92 -8.95
CA ARG A 20 -4.43 -0.90 -7.73
C ARG A 20 -3.51 0.31 -7.69
N HIS A 21 -2.95 0.73 -8.82
CA HIS A 21 -2.13 1.93 -8.89
C HIS A 21 -2.94 3.19 -8.58
N GLN A 22 -4.20 3.27 -9.01
CA GLN A 22 -5.07 4.41 -8.68
C GLN A 22 -5.24 4.61 -7.17
N LEU A 23 -5.28 3.52 -6.38
CA LEU A 23 -5.29 3.58 -4.91
C LEU A 23 -4.01 4.21 -4.30
N THR A 24 -2.95 4.39 -5.09
CA THR A 24 -1.75 5.12 -4.61
C THR A 24 -1.89 6.62 -4.72
N HIS A 25 -2.79 7.11 -5.58
CA HIS A 25 -3.11 8.53 -5.70
C HIS A 25 -4.11 8.99 -4.63
N THR A 26 -4.91 8.08 -4.10
CA THR A 26 -5.79 8.35 -2.96
C THR A 26 -5.13 7.92 -1.65
N PRO A 27 -4.61 8.87 -0.84
CA PRO A 27 -3.87 8.54 0.38
C PRO A 27 -4.73 7.86 1.46
N ASP A 28 -6.05 8.07 1.45
CA ASP A 28 -6.97 7.51 2.43
C ASP A 28 -7.56 6.14 2.04
N GLU A 29 -7.53 5.80 0.74
CA GLU A 29 -8.09 4.57 0.14
C GLU A 29 -7.14 3.37 0.23
N LYS A 30 -6.36 3.28 1.30
CA LYS A 30 -5.53 2.10 1.56
C LYS A 30 -6.29 1.19 2.53
N PRO A 31 -7.01 0.17 2.03
CA PRO A 31 -7.89 -0.65 2.87
C PRO A 31 -7.12 -1.53 3.86
N TYR A 32 -5.81 -1.66 3.69
CA TYR A 32 -4.98 -2.51 4.53
C TYR A 32 -4.12 -1.66 5.47
N SER A 33 -4.55 -1.53 6.72
CA SER A 33 -3.79 -0.86 7.78
C SER A 33 -3.21 -1.88 8.75
N CYS A 34 -1.95 -1.69 9.14
CA CYS A 34 -1.36 -2.43 10.25
C CYS A 34 -2.09 -2.07 11.55
N ARG A 35 -2.59 -3.09 12.28
CA ARG A 35 -3.33 -2.85 13.53
C ARG A 35 -2.46 -2.24 14.63
N TRP A 36 -1.15 -2.48 14.60
CA TRP A 36 -0.21 -2.03 15.64
C TRP A 36 0.37 -0.63 15.41
N CYS A 37 0.61 -0.23 14.17
CA CYS A 37 1.23 1.06 13.86
C CYS A 37 0.37 1.97 12.98
N GLN A 38 -0.83 1.53 12.60
CA GLN A 38 -1.77 2.25 11.72
C GLN A 38 -1.17 2.64 10.36
N LYS A 39 -0.01 2.08 10.00
CA LYS A 39 0.61 2.30 8.68
C LYS A 39 -0.32 1.70 7.63
N LYS A 40 -0.70 2.53 6.66
CA LYS A 40 -1.59 2.17 5.57
C LYS A 40 -0.80 1.63 4.38
N PHE A 41 -1.22 0.48 3.86
CA PHE A 41 -0.63 -0.21 2.71
C PHE A 41 -1.68 -0.44 1.61
N SER A 42 -1.23 -0.45 0.36
CA SER A 42 -2.11 -0.69 -0.79
C SER A 42 -2.30 -2.19 -1.10
N ARG A 43 -1.65 -3.08 -0.33
CA ARG A 43 -1.61 -4.52 -0.60
C ARG A 43 -1.62 -5.35 0.69
N PRO A 44 -2.37 -6.46 0.73
CA PRO A 44 -2.41 -7.34 1.91
C PRO A 44 -1.09 -8.08 2.12
N ASP A 45 -0.39 -8.46 1.04
CA ASP A 45 0.93 -9.10 1.14
C ASP A 45 1.97 -8.20 1.81
N SER A 46 1.85 -6.89 1.61
CA SER A 46 2.74 -5.89 2.18
C SER A 46 2.44 -5.68 3.67
N VAL A 47 1.17 -5.72 4.08
CA VAL A 47 0.79 -5.73 5.50
C VAL A 47 1.28 -7.00 6.17
N ARG A 48 1.01 -8.18 5.62
CA ARG A 48 1.41 -9.45 6.23
C ARG A 48 2.91 -9.55 6.45
N LYS A 49 3.72 -9.12 5.48
CA LYS A 49 5.19 -9.05 5.63
C LYS A 49 5.60 -8.07 6.71
N HIS A 50 4.96 -6.90 6.75
CA HIS A 50 5.22 -5.89 7.77
C HIS A 50 4.85 -6.41 9.17
N GLU A 51 3.68 -7.01 9.34
CA GLU A 51 3.20 -7.58 10.61
C GLU A 51 4.12 -8.71 11.13
N ALA A 52 4.63 -9.55 10.24
CA ALA A 52 5.63 -10.56 10.60
C ALA A 52 6.92 -9.93 11.17
N SER A 53 7.35 -8.78 10.65
CA SER A 53 8.52 -8.04 11.18
C SER A 53 8.22 -7.21 12.42
N VAL A 54 6.95 -6.90 12.71
CA VAL A 54 6.53 -6.14 13.91
C VAL A 54 6.45 -7.05 15.15
N SER A 55 6.60 -8.38 14.98
CA SER A 55 6.40 -9.38 16.04
C SER A 55 7.53 -9.46 17.09
N GLU A 56 8.68 -8.80 16.90
CA GLU A 56 9.77 -8.75 17.89
C GLU A 56 9.75 -7.43 18.69
N GLY A 57 8.89 -7.39 19.71
CA GLY A 57 9.22 -6.84 21.02
C GLY A 57 9.75 -5.40 21.13
N ARG A 58 8.92 -4.39 20.88
CA ARG A 58 8.86 -3.14 21.68
C ARG A 58 7.75 -2.25 21.16
N ARG A 59 7.21 -1.38 22.02
CA ARG A 59 6.43 -0.20 21.62
C ARG A 59 7.31 0.70 20.73
N VAL A 60 7.46 0.36 19.46
CA VAL A 60 8.12 1.21 18.48
C VAL A 60 7.02 1.79 17.61
N ARG A 61 6.72 3.06 17.84
CA ARG A 61 6.12 3.93 16.83
C ARG A 61 6.91 3.64 15.55
N CYS A 62 6.29 2.98 14.56
CA CYS A 62 6.98 2.74 13.29
C CYS A 62 7.37 4.11 12.75
N SER A 63 8.65 4.47 12.88
CA SER A 63 9.15 5.75 12.42
C SER A 63 8.89 5.84 10.92
N GLY A 64 7.86 6.60 10.57
CA GLY A 64 7.65 7.07 9.22
C GLY A 64 8.58 8.25 9.01
N ILE A 65 9.70 7.98 8.36
CA ILE A 65 10.34 8.86 7.39
C ILE A 65 10.62 7.98 6.16
#